data_AF-A0A0F9IQN1-F1
#
_entry.id   AF-A0A0F9IQN1-F1
#
_cell.length_a   1.000
_cell.length_b   1.000
_cell.length_c   1.000
_cell.angle_alpha   90.00
_cell.angle_beta   90.00
_cell.angle_gamma   90.00
#
_symmetry.space_group_name_H-M   'P 1'
#
loop_
_entity.id
_entity.type
_entity.pdbx_description
1 polymer ?
#
loop_
_entity_poly.entity_id
_entity_poly.type
_entity_poly.pdbx_seq_one_letter_code
_entity_poly.pdbx_strand_id
1 'polypeptide(L)'
;MSLTQSEWTKESVNGFLVLTCTVLQTSTETDAYTLKTPANTVDGTRPWRLSHTSSAAPETGALPVDIWIGYDDDFALSGQDTSLVAASGAFYKSINDEGQGAVLDVEYSYLIDPNLGIADIVALTDIGKGYKVNVPAAPYYAFNFDGTSVLADAVTTT
;
A
#
# COMPACT_ATOMS: atom_id res chain seq x y z
N MET A 1 -10.89 -6.44 17.67
CA MET A 1 -11.53 -5.82 16.49
C MET A 1 -10.83 -6.36 15.26
N SER A 2 -11.54 -6.55 14.15
CA SER A 2 -10.94 -7.05 12.91
C SER A 2 -11.08 -5.98 11.83
N LEU A 3 -9.95 -5.51 11.32
CA LEU A 3 -9.88 -4.75 10.09
C LEU A 3 -10.70 -5.46 9.00
N THR A 4 -11.53 -4.73 8.26
CA THR A 4 -12.33 -5.34 7.19
C THR A 4 -11.60 -5.17 5.87
N GLN A 5 -11.31 -6.28 5.20
CA GLN A 5 -10.60 -6.30 3.93
C GLN A 5 -11.46 -7.05 2.91
N SER A 6 -11.53 -6.55 1.68
CA SER A 6 -12.08 -7.32 0.58
C SER A 6 -11.05 -8.33 0.07
N GLU A 7 -11.53 -9.43 -0.53
CA GLU A 7 -10.68 -10.22 -1.41
C GLU A 7 -10.18 -9.37 -2.59
N TRP A 8 -9.07 -9.79 -3.18
CA TRP A 8 -8.55 -9.17 -4.40
C TRP A 8 -9.42 -9.53 -5.60
N THR A 9 -10.01 -8.52 -6.24
CA THR A 9 -10.68 -8.69 -7.53
C THR A 9 -9.65 -8.58 -8.65
N LYS A 10 -9.83 -9.39 -9.71
CA LYS A 10 -8.93 -9.44 -10.86
C LYS A 10 -9.68 -9.00 -12.11
N GLU A 11 -9.13 -8.05 -12.84
CA GLU A 11 -9.65 -7.61 -14.14
C GLU A 11 -8.53 -7.46 -15.16
N SER A 12 -8.85 -7.57 -16.45
CA SER A 12 -7.95 -7.22 -17.54
C SER A 12 -8.45 -5.96 -18.23
N VAL A 13 -7.73 -4.85 -18.07
CA VAL A 13 -8.06 -3.56 -18.67
C VAL A 13 -6.99 -3.20 -19.70
N ASN A 14 -7.39 -3.06 -20.97
CA ASN A 14 -6.47 -2.75 -22.08
C ASN A 14 -5.25 -3.68 -22.17
N GLY A 15 -5.40 -4.96 -21.80
CA GLY A 15 -4.32 -5.95 -21.82
C GLY A 15 -3.41 -5.95 -20.60
N PHE A 16 -3.70 -5.13 -19.58
CA PHE A 16 -3.01 -5.13 -18.29
C PHE A 16 -3.87 -5.83 -17.23
N LEU A 17 -3.22 -6.62 -16.37
CA LEU A 17 -3.84 -7.14 -15.15
C LEU A 17 -4.03 -5.98 -14.16
N VAL A 18 -5.24 -5.83 -13.65
CA VAL A 18 -5.60 -4.92 -12.56
C VAL A 18 -6.06 -5.76 -11.37
N LEU A 19 -5.47 -5.51 -10.21
CA LEU A 19 -5.84 -6.11 -8.94
C LEU A 19 -6.37 -5.01 -8.02
N THR A 20 -7.57 -5.20 -7.48
CA THR A 20 -8.19 -4.22 -6.57
C THR A 20 -8.57 -4.88 -5.25
N CYS A 21 -8.24 -4.22 -4.15
CA CYS A 21 -8.63 -4.60 -2.79
C CYS A 21 -9.08 -3.34 -2.06
N THR A 22 -10.17 -3.43 -1.31
CA THR A 22 -10.65 -2.38 -0.43
C THR A 22 -10.36 -2.76 1.01
N VAL A 23 -9.73 -1.84 1.74
CA VAL A 23 -9.53 -1.95 3.17
C VAL A 23 -10.42 -0.91 3.84
N LEU A 24 -11.28 -1.35 4.75
CA LEU A 24 -12.09 -0.50 5.59
C LEU A 24 -11.51 -0.51 7.01
N GLN A 25 -11.02 0.65 7.40
CA GLN A 25 -10.47 0.92 8.72
C GLN A 25 -11.42 1.83 9.50
N THR A 26 -11.42 1.69 10.82
CA THR A 26 -12.16 2.56 11.73
C THR A 26 -11.19 3.28 12.66
N SER A 27 -11.70 4.11 13.57
CA SER A 27 -10.89 4.86 14.56
C SER A 27 -10.25 3.97 15.64
N THR A 28 -10.32 2.65 15.51
CA THR A 28 -9.77 1.71 16.50
C THR A 28 -8.48 1.05 16.06
N GLU A 29 -8.16 1.12 14.78
CA GLU A 29 -6.93 0.59 14.21
C GLU A 29 -5.94 1.73 13.96
N THR A 30 -4.66 1.49 14.24
CA THR A 30 -3.56 2.38 13.85
C THR A 30 -3.11 2.10 12.42
N ASP A 31 -3.18 0.84 11.99
CA ASP A 31 -2.82 0.39 10.65
C ASP A 31 -4.01 -0.14 9.86
N ALA A 32 -4.02 0.13 8.56
CA ALA A 32 -4.76 -0.66 7.58
C ALA A 32 -3.79 -1.50 6.77
N TYR A 33 -4.13 -2.73 6.44
CA TYR A 33 -3.38 -3.50 5.47
C TYR A 33 -4.29 -4.37 4.60
N THR A 34 -3.82 -4.71 3.41
CA THR A 34 -4.53 -5.61 2.50
C THR A 34 -4.38 -7.08 2.91
N LEU A 35 -5.23 -7.96 2.39
CA LEU A 35 -4.88 -9.37 2.27
C LEU A 35 -3.67 -9.54 1.34
N LYS A 36 -2.99 -10.69 1.41
CA LYS A 36 -1.96 -11.02 0.41
C LYS A 36 -2.54 -11.04 -1.00
N THR A 37 -1.77 -10.59 -1.99
CA THR A 37 -2.13 -10.73 -3.40
C THR A 37 -2.34 -12.20 -3.74
N PRO A 38 -3.13 -12.52 -4.77
CA PRO A 38 -3.20 -13.89 -5.28
C PRO A 38 -1.82 -14.37 -5.76
N ALA A 39 -1.56 -15.67 -5.59
CA ALA A 39 -0.26 -16.27 -5.86
C ALA A 39 0.26 -15.95 -7.27
N ASN A 40 1.49 -15.42 -7.35
CA ASN A 40 2.22 -15.18 -8.59
C ASN A 40 1.47 -14.33 -9.63
N THR A 41 0.50 -13.50 -9.22
CA THR A 41 -0.23 -12.65 -10.16
C THR A 41 0.47 -11.33 -10.43
N VAL A 42 1.16 -10.79 -9.43
CA VAL A 42 2.02 -9.61 -9.64
C VAL A 42 3.38 -10.12 -10.12
N ASP A 43 3.68 -9.89 -11.40
CA ASP A 43 4.99 -10.20 -11.97
C ASP A 43 6.02 -9.16 -11.50
N GLY A 44 6.62 -9.40 -10.34
CA GLY A 44 7.67 -8.53 -9.79
C GLY A 44 9.01 -8.60 -10.54
N THR A 45 9.09 -9.27 -11.69
CA THR A 45 10.25 -9.15 -12.61
C THR A 45 10.06 -8.05 -13.65
N ARG A 46 8.85 -7.50 -13.74
CA ARG A 46 8.48 -6.41 -14.66
C ARG A 46 8.00 -5.19 -13.88
N PRO A 47 8.07 -4.00 -14.49
CA PRO A 47 7.48 -2.83 -13.86
C PRO A 47 5.96 -2.98 -13.71
N TRP A 48 5.44 -2.60 -12.54
CA TRP A 48 4.01 -2.57 -12.23
C TRP A 48 3.65 -1.28 -11.49
N ARG A 49 2.37 -0.96 -11.38
CA ARG A 49 1.92 0.27 -10.70
C ARG A 49 1.13 -0.09 -9.45
N LEU A 50 1.51 0.52 -8.34
CA LEU A 50 0.69 0.56 -7.13
C LEU A 50 -0.10 1.86 -7.12
N SER A 51 -1.42 1.77 -7.05
CA SER A 51 -2.28 2.94 -6.88
C SER A 51 -3.14 2.75 -5.64
N HIS A 52 -3.33 3.81 -4.87
CA HIS A 52 -4.26 3.82 -3.74
C HIS A 52 -5.03 5.12 -3.70
N THR A 53 -6.26 5.04 -3.21
CA THR A 53 -7.16 6.18 -3.02
C THR A 53 -7.78 6.04 -1.63
N SER A 54 -7.88 7.14 -0.90
CA SER A 54 -8.57 7.19 0.37
C SER A 54 -9.80 8.09 0.27
N SER A 55 -10.91 7.66 0.85
CA SER A 55 -12.15 8.46 0.96
C SER A 55 -12.10 9.49 2.09
N ALA A 56 -11.07 9.44 2.94
CA ALA A 56 -10.84 10.40 4.02
C ALA A 56 -9.39 10.89 3.98
N ALA A 57 -9.19 12.15 4.37
CA ALA A 57 -7.84 12.71 4.50
C ALA A 57 -7.16 12.01 5.70
N PRO A 58 -5.93 11.48 5.55
CA PRO A 58 -5.19 11.04 6.72
C PRO A 58 -4.99 12.21 7.68
N GLU A 59 -5.13 11.98 8.99
CA GLU A 59 -4.83 13.02 9.96
C GLU A 59 -3.36 13.40 9.82
N THR A 60 -3.13 14.63 9.38
CA THR A 60 -1.86 15.37 9.49
C THR A 60 -0.62 14.48 9.47
N GLY A 61 -0.34 13.89 8.31
CA GLY A 61 0.83 13.05 8.09
C GLY A 61 0.81 12.48 6.69
N ALA A 62 1.99 12.11 6.20
CA ALA A 62 2.08 11.09 5.16
C ALA A 62 1.35 9.84 5.66
N LEU A 63 0.65 9.10 4.81
CA LEU A 63 0.47 7.66 5.07
C LEU A 63 1.60 6.95 4.33
N PRO A 64 2.71 6.61 5.01
CA PRO A 64 3.62 5.63 4.48
C PRO A 64 2.85 4.42 3.97
N VAL A 65 3.14 4.03 2.73
CA VAL A 65 2.71 2.73 2.23
C VAL A 65 3.85 1.76 2.42
N ASP A 66 3.67 0.86 3.37
CA ASP A 66 4.59 -0.22 3.66
C ASP A 66 4.32 -1.40 2.73
N ILE A 67 5.36 -1.82 2.01
CA ILE A 67 5.36 -2.98 1.14
C ILE A 67 5.93 -4.16 1.90
N TRP A 68 5.13 -5.22 1.98
CA TRP A 68 5.48 -6.50 2.56
C TRP A 68 5.51 -7.56 1.48
N ILE A 69 6.49 -8.47 1.58
CA ILE A 69 6.66 -9.58 0.64
C ILE A 69 6.45 -10.90 1.36
N GLY A 70 5.68 -11.80 0.74
CA GLY A 70 5.42 -13.14 1.24
C GLY A 70 6.18 -14.20 0.47
N TYR A 71 6.62 -15.24 1.17
CA TYR A 71 7.41 -16.32 0.57
C TYR A 71 6.57 -17.52 0.14
N ASP A 72 5.42 -17.74 0.77
CA ASP A 72 4.55 -18.88 0.53
C ASP A 72 3.06 -18.58 0.83
N ASP A 73 2.22 -19.60 0.66
CA ASP A 73 0.78 -19.57 0.86
C ASP A 73 0.36 -19.32 2.32
N ASP A 74 1.25 -19.35 3.30
CA ASP A 74 0.94 -19.00 4.69
C ASP A 74 1.16 -17.50 4.99
N PHE A 75 1.60 -16.72 3.99
CA PHE A 75 1.84 -15.29 4.18
C PHE A 75 0.58 -14.53 4.63
N ALA A 76 0.71 -13.80 5.74
CA ALA A 76 -0.34 -12.94 6.29
C ALA A 76 0.25 -11.85 7.19
N LEU A 77 -0.41 -10.69 7.22
CA LEU A 77 -0.10 -9.60 8.16
C LEU A 77 -1.05 -9.63 9.36
N SER A 78 -0.52 -9.32 10.54
CA SER A 78 -1.28 -9.24 11.78
C SER A 78 -0.65 -8.25 12.77
N GLY A 79 -1.46 -7.69 13.66
CA GLY A 79 -1.00 -6.69 14.62
C GLY A 79 -1.31 -5.26 14.15
N GLN A 80 -0.70 -4.28 14.83
CA GLN A 80 -0.79 -2.86 14.49
C GLN A 80 0.33 -2.06 15.18
N ASP A 81 0.60 -0.86 14.72
CA ASP A 81 1.68 0.03 15.14
C ASP A 81 3.01 -0.78 15.16
N THR A 82 3.86 -0.50 16.14
CA THR A 82 5.09 -1.23 16.45
C THR A 82 4.95 -2.76 16.66
N SER A 83 3.73 -3.31 16.67
CA SER A 83 3.47 -4.75 16.79
C SER A 83 3.05 -5.43 15.48
N LEU A 84 3.03 -4.72 14.36
CA LEU A 84 2.73 -5.30 13.06
C LEU A 84 3.80 -6.33 12.66
N VAL A 85 3.35 -7.54 12.33
CA VAL A 85 4.22 -8.68 11.98
C VAL A 85 3.68 -9.45 10.77
N ALA A 86 4.58 -10.08 10.04
CA ALA A 86 4.25 -11.02 8.97
C ALA A 86 4.47 -12.47 9.41
N ALA A 87 3.48 -13.32 9.17
CA ALA A 87 3.69 -14.76 9.06
C ALA A 87 4.24 -15.06 7.65
N SER A 88 5.27 -15.90 7.53
CA SER A 88 5.92 -16.29 6.26
C SER A 88 6.17 -15.16 5.25
N GLY A 89 6.73 -14.05 5.73
CA GLY A 89 7.10 -12.90 4.92
C GLY A 89 7.99 -11.93 5.67
N ALA A 90 8.27 -10.80 5.04
CA ALA A 90 9.05 -9.73 5.64
C ALA A 90 8.59 -8.36 5.17
N PHE A 91 8.81 -7.37 6.03
CA PHE A 91 8.80 -5.97 5.64
C PHE A 91 9.90 -5.76 4.60
N TYR A 92 9.57 -5.10 3.50
CA TYR A 92 10.53 -4.80 2.46
C TYR A 92 10.89 -3.32 2.41
N LYS A 93 9.88 -2.44 2.33
CA LYS A 93 10.12 -1.01 2.14
C LYS A 93 8.92 -0.18 2.54
N SER A 94 9.19 1.01 3.04
CA SER A 94 8.20 2.06 3.24
C SER A 94 8.29 3.08 2.12
N ILE A 95 7.16 3.41 1.50
CA ILE A 95 7.02 4.50 0.54
C ILE A 95 6.38 5.67 1.28
N ASN A 96 7.22 6.60 1.73
CA ASN A 96 6.77 7.83 2.39
C ASN A 96 6.46 8.88 1.34
N ASP A 97 5.37 9.62 1.51
CA ASP A 97 5.14 10.86 0.77
C ASP A 97 5.31 12.04 1.74
N GLU A 98 6.34 12.89 1.58
CA GLU A 98 6.52 14.05 2.47
C GLU A 98 5.40 15.08 2.27
N GLY A 99 4.30 14.90 3.00
CA GLY A 99 3.01 15.54 2.75
C GLY A 99 3.01 17.06 2.67
N GLN A 100 2.01 17.59 1.94
CA GLN A 100 1.23 18.73 2.41
C GLN A 100 -0.12 18.82 1.68
N GLY A 101 -1.19 18.93 2.47
CA GLY A 101 -2.47 19.49 2.03
C GLY A 101 -3.61 18.49 2.00
N ALA A 102 -4.49 18.58 2.99
CA ALA A 102 -5.75 17.88 3.06
C ALA A 102 -6.57 18.06 1.77
N VAL A 103 -6.56 17.03 0.93
CA VAL A 103 -7.52 16.87 -0.14
C VAL A 103 -8.18 15.51 0.11
N LEU A 104 -9.49 15.54 0.36
CA LEU A 104 -10.32 14.35 0.22
C LEU A 104 -10.24 13.92 -1.25
N ASP A 105 -10.14 12.61 -1.52
CA ASP A 105 -10.05 12.04 -2.88
C ASP A 105 -8.68 12.14 -3.59
N VAL A 106 -7.56 12.07 -2.86
CA VAL A 106 -6.23 11.94 -3.51
C VAL A 106 -6.01 10.49 -3.95
N GLU A 107 -5.72 10.32 -5.24
CA GLU A 107 -5.17 9.09 -5.80
C GLU A 107 -3.64 9.23 -5.89
N TYR A 108 -2.94 8.35 -5.17
CA TYR A 108 -1.50 8.21 -5.29
C TYR A 108 -1.18 7.04 -6.21
N SER A 109 -0.13 7.19 -7.02
CA SER A 109 0.32 6.16 -7.96
C SER A 109 1.84 6.10 -7.97
N TYR A 110 2.38 4.91 -7.71
CA TYR A 110 3.81 4.61 -7.68
C TYR A 110 4.15 3.61 -8.77
N LEU A 111 5.13 3.92 -9.61
CA LEU A 111 5.71 2.95 -10.53
C LEU A 111 6.73 2.11 -9.76
N ILE A 112 6.50 0.82 -9.70
CA ILE A 112 7.41 -0.15 -9.11
C ILE A 112 8.24 -0.73 -10.25
N ASP A 113 9.56 -0.62 -10.16
CA ASP A 113 10.49 -1.10 -11.17
C ASP A 113 11.58 -1.95 -10.51
N PRO A 114 11.56 -3.28 -10.68
CA PRO A 114 12.56 -4.18 -10.08
C PRO A 114 13.97 -3.97 -10.66
N ASN A 115 14.07 -3.33 -11.83
CA ASN A 115 15.33 -3.06 -12.52
C ASN A 115 15.74 -1.58 -12.43
N LEU A 116 15.20 -0.85 -11.44
CA LEU A 116 15.56 0.55 -11.23
C LEU A 116 17.07 0.68 -11.00
N GLY A 117 17.78 1.21 -11.99
CA GLY A 117 19.24 1.37 -11.96
C GLY A 117 19.73 2.59 -11.17
N ILE A 118 18.84 3.28 -10.47
CA ILE A 118 19.11 4.47 -9.65
C ILE A 118 18.52 4.28 -8.25
N ALA A 119 18.88 5.16 -7.31
CA ALA A 119 18.25 5.17 -6.00
C ALA A 119 16.74 5.41 -6.11
N ASP A 120 15.99 4.79 -5.21
CA ASP A 120 14.55 4.95 -5.13
C ASP A 120 14.16 6.41 -4.94
N ILE A 121 13.12 6.81 -5.66
CA ILE A 121 12.57 8.15 -5.59
C ILE A 121 11.28 8.09 -4.79
N VAL A 122 11.32 8.61 -3.56
CA VAL A 122 10.23 8.54 -2.57
C VAL A 122 9.95 9.91 -1.93
N ALA A 123 10.16 11.02 -2.65
CA ALA A 123 9.96 12.38 -2.10
C ALA A 123 9.02 13.23 -2.96
N LEU A 124 8.07 13.93 -2.34
CA LEU A 124 6.94 14.66 -2.93
C LEU A 124 7.34 15.69 -4.03
N THR A 125 8.59 16.15 -4.03
CA THR A 125 9.13 17.05 -5.06
C THR A 125 9.24 16.43 -6.46
N ASP A 126 9.08 15.12 -6.59
CA ASP A 126 9.25 14.39 -7.85
C ASP A 126 7.92 13.96 -8.52
N ILE A 127 6.78 14.56 -8.14
CA ILE A 127 5.42 14.28 -8.67
C ILE A 127 5.40 14.30 -10.21
N GLY A 128 6.14 15.21 -10.84
CA GLY A 128 6.21 15.32 -12.30
C GLY A 128 6.97 14.18 -13.02
N LYS A 129 7.59 13.26 -12.29
CA LYS A 129 8.50 12.23 -12.84
C LYS A 129 7.95 10.81 -12.82
N GLY A 130 6.78 10.58 -12.23
CA GLY A 130 6.20 9.25 -12.11
C GLY A 130 7.06 8.32 -11.26
N TYR A 131 7.02 8.55 -9.94
CA TYR A 131 7.76 7.89 -8.86
C TYR A 131 8.18 6.44 -9.13
N LYS A 132 9.46 6.14 -8.92
CA LYS A 132 10.06 4.83 -9.16
C LYS A 132 10.63 4.25 -7.89
N VAL A 133 10.17 3.06 -7.51
CA VAL A 133 10.64 2.32 -6.33
C VAL A 133 11.10 0.93 -6.77
N ASN A 134 12.25 0.49 -6.27
CA ASN A 134 12.76 -0.86 -6.53
C ASN A 134 12.19 -1.86 -5.52
N VAL A 135 11.39 -2.82 -6.00
CA VAL A 135 10.86 -3.94 -5.22
C VAL A 135 11.18 -5.26 -5.94
N PRO A 136 11.72 -6.28 -5.25
CA PRO A 136 12.09 -7.55 -5.85
C PRO A 136 10.85 -8.37 -6.21
N ALA A 137 11.05 -9.37 -7.07
CA ALA A 137 10.04 -10.39 -7.33
C ALA A 137 9.76 -11.22 -6.07
N ALA A 138 8.48 -11.24 -5.67
CA ALA A 138 7.95 -12.11 -4.62
C ALA A 138 6.67 -12.84 -5.09
N PRO A 139 6.41 -14.06 -4.59
CA PRO A 139 5.17 -14.78 -4.88
C PRO A 139 3.90 -14.07 -4.39
N TYR A 140 4.01 -13.29 -3.30
CA TYR A 140 2.92 -12.55 -2.68
C TYR A 140 3.39 -11.17 -2.23
N TYR A 141 2.47 -10.21 -2.27
CA TYR A 141 2.65 -8.88 -1.68
C TYR A 141 1.47 -8.57 -0.75
N ALA A 142 1.71 -7.74 0.26
CA ALA A 142 0.66 -7.06 1.01
C ALA A 142 1.09 -5.61 1.22
N PHE A 143 0.09 -4.72 1.29
CA PHE A 143 0.32 -3.29 1.46
C PHE A 143 -0.26 -2.88 2.80
N ASN A 144 0.57 -2.27 3.64
CA ASN A 144 0.16 -1.62 4.86
C ASN A 144 0.13 -0.09 4.63
N PHE A 145 -0.86 0.55 5.21
CA PHE A 145 -1.03 1.99 5.30
C PHE A 145 -0.77 2.36 6.77
N ASP A 146 0.45 2.83 7.02
CA ASP A 146 0.96 3.08 8.37
C ASP A 146 0.44 4.42 8.87
N GLY A 147 -0.48 4.39 9.83
CA GLY A 147 -0.98 5.58 10.48
C GLY A 147 -0.09 5.96 11.66
N THR A 148 0.54 7.14 11.63
CA THR A 148 1.30 7.66 12.80
C THR A 148 0.40 8.06 13.98
N SER A 149 -0.93 8.00 13.82
CA SER A 149 -1.95 8.28 14.82
C SER A 149 -3.17 7.37 14.60
N VAL A 150 -4.16 7.41 15.50
CA VAL A 150 -5.50 6.93 15.18
C VAL A 150 -5.93 7.64 13.89
N LEU A 151 -6.20 6.87 12.84
CA LEU A 151 -6.66 7.41 11.57
C LEU A 151 -8.00 8.12 11.79
N ALA A 152 -8.11 9.35 11.27
CA ALA A 152 -9.25 10.24 11.48
C ALA A 152 -10.55 9.50 11.22
N ASP A 153 -11.52 9.69 12.10
CA ASP A 153 -12.90 9.42 11.72
C ASP A 153 -13.27 10.33 10.54
N ALA A 154 -14.12 9.84 9.62
CA ALA A 154 -14.66 10.70 8.58
C ALA A 154 -15.48 11.79 9.27
N VAL A 155 -14.92 13.00 9.40
CA VAL A 155 -15.64 14.12 10.00
C VAL A 155 -16.74 14.55 9.03
N THR A 156 -17.92 13.94 9.12
CA THR A 156 -19.14 14.50 8.55
C THR A 156 -19.43 15.80 9.28
N THR A 157 -19.03 16.93 8.70
CA THR A 157 -19.54 18.24 9.11
C THR A 157 -21.05 18.26 8.87
N THR A 158 -21.83 18.27 9.95
CA THR A 158 -23.28 18.52 9.96
C THR A 158 -23.61 19.95 9.57
#